data_AF-A0A2V7WE00-F1
#
_entry.id   AF-A0A2V7WE00-F1
#
_cell.length_a   1.000
_cell.length_b   1.000
_cell.length_c   1.000
_cell.angle_alpha   90.00
_cell.angle_beta   90.00
_cell.angle_gamma   90.00
#
_symmetry.space_group_name_H-M   'P 1'
#
loop_
_entity.id
_entity.type
_entity.pdbx_description
1 polymer ?
#
loop_
_entity_poly.entity_id
_entity_poly.type
_entity_poly.pdbx_seq_one_letter_code
_entity_poly.pdbx_strand_id
1 'polypeptide(L)'
;AFKDADFSDFQRPIAPQINLATMNRYREDWTLPVLFPPVAIKNHLGEVLSHAGLKQLRIAETEKYAHVTFFFNGGSDTTSPGEDRVLIPSPKVATYDLKPEMSLPELTERVVQEIEKRSYDAIIMNVANPDMVGHTGVMEAAVAAVHATDSAID
;
A
#
# COMPACT_ATOMS: atom_id res chain seq x y z
N ALA A 1 11.31 -13.20 23.82
CA ALA A 1 12.58 -13.67 24.43
C ALA A 1 13.05 -12.82 25.63
N PHE A 2 13.54 -11.59 25.43
CA PHE A 2 14.23 -10.82 26.50
C PHE A 2 13.31 -10.24 27.58
N LYS A 3 12.09 -9.82 27.24
CA LYS A 3 11.14 -9.17 28.16
C LYS A 3 9.78 -9.87 28.27
N ASP A 4 9.62 -10.94 27.52
CA ASP A 4 8.42 -11.77 27.53
C ASP A 4 8.57 -12.84 28.62
N ALA A 5 7.72 -12.77 29.64
CA ALA A 5 7.75 -13.69 30.78
C ALA A 5 7.41 -15.12 30.34
N ASP A 6 6.48 -15.25 29.40
CA ASP A 6 5.89 -16.52 28.95
C ASP A 6 6.65 -17.14 27.77
N PHE A 7 7.75 -16.52 27.35
CA PHE A 7 8.54 -16.99 26.22
C PHE A 7 9.06 -18.42 26.41
N SER A 8 8.66 -19.32 25.50
CA SER A 8 8.96 -20.77 25.55
C SER A 8 9.62 -21.34 24.28
N ASP A 9 9.88 -20.54 23.25
CA ASP A 9 10.37 -21.06 21.96
C ASP A 9 11.77 -21.71 22.06
N PHE A 10 12.54 -21.35 23.09
CA PHE A 10 13.79 -22.02 23.43
C PHE A 10 14.15 -21.86 24.91
N GLN A 11 15.07 -22.70 25.40
CA GLN A 11 15.52 -22.66 26.79
C GLN A 11 16.35 -21.38 27.06
N ARG A 12 15.96 -20.63 28.08
CA ARG A 12 16.68 -19.45 28.58
C ARG A 12 17.53 -19.84 29.80
N PRO A 13 18.82 -20.19 29.65
CA PRO A 13 19.66 -20.56 30.80
C PRO A 13 19.87 -19.38 31.77
N ILE A 14 19.76 -18.15 31.28
CA ILE A 14 19.81 -16.92 32.07
C ILE A 14 18.71 -15.97 31.56
N ALA A 15 17.97 -15.35 32.49
CA ALA A 15 17.00 -14.29 32.20
C ALA A 15 17.46 -12.99 32.89
N PRO A 16 18.31 -12.17 32.23
CA PRO A 16 18.88 -11.00 32.87
C PRO A 16 17.82 -9.91 33.07
N GLN A 17 17.86 -9.24 34.22
CA GLN A 17 17.05 -8.06 34.49
C GLN A 17 17.66 -6.85 33.78
N ILE A 18 17.22 -6.60 32.55
CA ILE A 18 17.71 -5.50 31.72
C ILE A 18 16.66 -4.40 31.58
N ASN A 19 17.11 -3.15 31.43
CA ASN A 19 16.26 -2.07 30.93
C ASN A 19 16.36 -2.10 29.40
N LEU A 20 15.30 -2.59 28.75
CA LEU A 20 15.24 -2.73 27.30
C LEU A 20 14.37 -1.62 26.72
N ALA A 21 14.91 -0.87 25.78
CA ALA A 21 14.18 0.09 24.96
C ALA A 21 14.39 -0.27 23.48
N THR A 22 13.46 0.14 22.63
CA THR A 22 13.52 -0.11 21.17
C THR A 22 13.71 1.21 20.42
N MET A 23 14.40 1.15 19.27
CA MET A 23 14.58 2.33 18.43
C MET A 23 13.24 2.85 17.91
N ASN A 24 12.43 1.94 17.37
CA ASN A 24 11.07 2.18 16.89
C ASN A 24 10.09 1.21 17.57
N ARG A 25 8.79 1.45 17.42
CA ARG A 25 7.76 0.52 17.86
C ARG A 25 7.75 -0.70 16.92
N TYR A 26 7.97 -1.90 17.47
CA TYR A 26 7.94 -3.15 16.70
C TYR A 26 6.60 -3.87 16.75
N ARG A 27 5.86 -3.73 17.85
CA ARG A 27 4.51 -4.27 18.04
C ARG A 27 3.68 -3.28 18.85
N GLU A 28 2.38 -3.23 18.56
CA GLU A 28 1.45 -2.31 19.25
C GLU A 28 1.16 -2.72 20.69
N ASP A 29 1.17 -4.02 20.97
CA ASP A 29 0.89 -4.59 22.29
C ASP A 29 2.11 -4.58 23.23
N TRP A 30 3.28 -4.16 22.75
CA TRP A 30 4.48 -4.06 23.56
C TRP A 30 4.52 -2.77 24.36
N THR A 31 4.73 -2.89 25.66
CA THR A 31 4.87 -1.75 26.60
C THR A 31 6.30 -1.30 26.81
N LEU A 32 7.22 -1.70 25.92
CA LEU A 32 8.64 -1.31 25.99
C LEU A 32 8.80 0.19 25.69
N PRO A 33 9.70 0.91 26.38
CA PRO A 33 10.07 2.27 25.99
C PRO A 33 10.54 2.33 24.53
N VAL A 34 10.02 3.29 23.77
CA VAL A 34 10.36 3.53 22.36
C VAL A 34 11.06 4.87 22.23
N LEU A 35 12.25 4.90 21.62
CA LEU A 35 13.03 6.14 21.46
C LEU A 35 12.40 7.09 20.43
N PHE A 36 11.97 6.55 19.28
CA PHE A 36 11.32 7.29 18.22
C PHE A 36 9.91 6.73 17.99
N PRO A 37 8.89 7.23 18.72
CA PRO A 37 7.54 6.74 18.56
C PRO A 37 6.98 7.11 17.18
N PRO A 38 6.08 6.30 16.60
CA PRO A 38 5.45 6.63 15.34
C PRO A 38 4.70 7.95 15.41
N VAL A 39 4.87 8.77 14.37
CA VAL A 39 4.20 10.05 14.25
C VAL A 39 2.94 9.85 13.41
N ALA A 40 1.78 10.21 13.99
CA ALA A 40 0.53 10.21 13.24
C ALA A 40 0.57 11.29 12.16
N ILE A 41 0.35 10.90 10.91
CA ILE A 41 0.25 11.83 9.79
C ILE A 41 -1.17 12.40 9.78
N LYS A 42 -1.28 13.69 10.07
CA LYS A 42 -2.55 14.43 10.08
C LYS A 42 -2.64 15.31 8.85
N ASN A 43 -3.85 15.63 8.42
CA ASN A 43 -4.14 16.43 7.24
C ASN A 43 -3.44 15.87 5.99
N HIS A 44 -3.41 14.55 5.85
CA HIS A 44 -3.02 13.95 4.57
C HIS A 44 -4.06 14.31 3.50
N LEU A 45 -3.71 14.16 2.22
CA LEU A 45 -4.56 14.64 1.12
C LEU A 45 -6.00 14.12 1.22
N GLY A 46 -6.17 12.85 1.57
CA GLY A 46 -7.50 12.25 1.78
C GLY A 46 -8.37 12.98 2.81
N GLU A 47 -7.80 13.30 3.98
CA GLU A 47 -8.48 14.09 5.01
C GLU A 47 -8.79 15.51 4.52
N VAL A 48 -7.85 16.16 3.83
CA VAL A 48 -8.03 17.53 3.32
C VAL A 48 -9.18 17.60 2.32
N LEU A 49 -9.24 16.67 1.37
CA LEU A 49 -10.33 16.58 0.39
C LEU A 49 -11.67 16.33 1.08
N SER A 50 -11.70 15.40 2.04
CA SER A 50 -12.91 15.08 2.81
C SER A 50 -13.43 16.28 3.62
N HIS A 51 -12.54 17.01 4.32
CA HIS A 51 -12.91 18.22 5.05
C HIS A 51 -13.44 19.34 4.14
N ALA A 52 -13.00 19.38 2.89
CA ALA A 52 -13.52 20.30 1.88
C ALA A 52 -14.86 19.82 1.26
N GLY A 53 -15.38 18.66 1.66
CA GLY A 53 -16.60 18.06 1.09
C GLY A 53 -16.43 17.48 -0.30
N LEU A 54 -15.18 17.25 -0.73
CA LEU A 54 -14.84 16.72 -2.06
C LEU A 54 -14.85 15.19 -2.05
N LYS A 55 -15.37 14.59 -3.13
CA LYS A 55 -15.37 13.15 -3.34
C LYS A 55 -14.06 12.70 -3.99
N GLN A 56 -13.55 11.57 -3.56
CA GLN A 56 -12.30 11.02 -4.03
C GLN A 56 -12.38 9.51 -4.26
N LEU A 57 -11.65 9.03 -5.27
CA LEU A 57 -11.52 7.61 -5.58
C LEU A 57 -10.07 7.14 -5.39
N ARG A 58 -9.88 6.01 -4.72
CA ARG A 58 -8.62 5.25 -4.71
C ARG A 58 -8.79 4.01 -5.58
N ILE A 59 -7.93 3.83 -6.57
CA ILE A 59 -8.02 2.69 -7.48
C ILE A 59 -6.64 2.11 -7.80
N ALA A 60 -6.51 0.80 -7.65
CA ALA A 60 -5.29 0.08 -8.01
C ALA A 60 -5.57 -1.42 -8.12
N GLU A 61 -4.63 -2.15 -8.70
CA GLU A 61 -4.59 -3.59 -8.58
C GLU A 61 -4.04 -4.07 -7.22
N THR A 62 -4.23 -5.36 -6.91
CA THR A 62 -3.91 -5.98 -5.61
C THR A 62 -2.53 -5.57 -5.06
N GLU A 63 -1.49 -5.62 -5.89
CA GLU A 63 -0.11 -5.33 -5.48
C GLU A 63 0.08 -3.90 -4.94
N LYS A 64 -0.71 -2.95 -5.43
CA LYS A 64 -0.57 -1.53 -5.09
C LYS A 64 -1.79 -0.95 -4.39
N TYR A 65 -2.80 -1.76 -4.08
CA TYR A 65 -4.00 -1.32 -3.36
C TYR A 65 -3.71 -0.73 -1.98
N ALA A 66 -2.87 -1.39 -1.18
CA ALA A 66 -2.44 -0.84 0.12
C ALA A 66 -1.69 0.50 -0.02
N HIS A 67 -1.01 0.71 -1.14
CA HIS A 67 -0.22 1.91 -1.42
C HIS A 67 -1.11 3.13 -1.68
N VAL A 68 -2.21 2.98 -2.40
CA VAL A 68 -3.19 4.05 -2.64
C VAL A 68 -4.23 4.22 -1.53
N THR A 69 -4.24 3.32 -0.53
CA THR A 69 -5.17 3.35 0.60
C THR A 69 -4.43 3.58 1.91
N PHE A 70 -4.01 2.52 2.60
CA PHE A 70 -3.36 2.55 3.91
C PHE A 70 -2.16 3.50 3.94
N PHE A 71 -1.19 3.33 3.03
CA PHE A 71 0.02 4.16 3.01
C PHE A 71 -0.27 5.60 2.61
N PHE A 72 -1.15 5.81 1.61
CA PHE A 72 -1.55 7.14 1.18
C PHE A 72 -2.36 7.91 2.26
N ASN A 73 -3.07 7.19 3.13
CA ASN A 73 -3.75 7.71 4.30
C ASN A 73 -2.84 7.78 5.54
N GLY A 74 -1.52 7.78 5.34
CA GLY A 74 -0.56 7.98 6.42
C GLY A 74 -0.44 6.80 7.40
N GLY A 75 -0.72 5.59 6.93
CA GLY A 75 -0.68 4.37 7.72
C GLY A 75 -1.97 4.10 8.50
N SER A 76 -3.12 4.51 7.94
CA SER A 76 -4.45 4.30 8.53
C SER A 76 -5.36 3.59 7.54
N ASP A 77 -6.02 2.52 7.99
CA ASP A 77 -7.05 1.83 7.19
C ASP A 77 -8.37 2.59 7.14
N THR A 78 -8.54 3.59 8.00
CA THR A 78 -9.77 4.39 8.09
C THR A 78 -10.04 5.11 6.76
N THR A 79 -11.25 4.94 6.24
CA THR A 79 -11.74 5.68 5.07
C THR A 79 -12.24 7.05 5.51
N SER A 80 -11.85 8.10 4.77
CA SER A 80 -12.42 9.43 4.99
C SER A 80 -13.83 9.51 4.39
N PRO A 81 -14.76 10.31 4.95
CA PRO A 81 -16.03 10.59 4.29
C PRO A 81 -15.82 11.07 2.84
N GLY A 82 -16.55 10.49 1.88
CA GLY A 82 -16.38 10.79 0.45
C GLY A 82 -15.20 10.08 -0.23
N GLU A 83 -14.47 9.21 0.48
CA GLU A 83 -13.46 8.32 -0.10
C GLU A 83 -14.05 6.97 -0.50
N ASP A 84 -14.10 6.71 -1.81
CA ASP A 84 -14.42 5.40 -2.36
C ASP A 84 -13.15 4.66 -2.78
N ARG A 85 -13.19 3.32 -2.75
CA ARG A 85 -12.05 2.45 -3.08
C ARG A 85 -12.45 1.37 -4.08
N VAL A 86 -11.59 1.14 -5.08
CA VAL A 86 -11.75 0.09 -6.08
C VAL A 86 -10.47 -0.75 -6.14
N LEU A 87 -10.65 -2.06 -5.99
CA LEU A 87 -9.58 -3.06 -6.08
C LEU A 87 -9.77 -3.87 -7.36
N ILE A 88 -8.74 -3.92 -8.20
CA ILE A 88 -8.67 -4.82 -9.34
C ILE A 88 -7.81 -6.04 -8.96
N PRO A 89 -8.27 -7.28 -9.12
CA PRO A 89 -7.43 -8.43 -8.84
C PRO A 89 -6.20 -8.48 -9.77
N SER A 90 -4.99 -8.49 -9.22
CA SER A 90 -3.76 -8.78 -9.96
C SER A 90 -3.79 -10.21 -10.53
N PRO A 91 -3.09 -10.50 -11.65
CA PRO A 91 -3.12 -11.81 -12.27
C PRO A 91 -2.43 -12.85 -11.39
N LYS A 92 -2.97 -14.07 -11.35
CA LYS A 92 -2.39 -15.19 -10.61
C LYS A 92 -1.32 -15.88 -11.45
N VAL A 93 -0.14 -15.26 -11.53
CA VAL A 93 1.05 -15.80 -12.20
C VAL A 93 2.17 -16.03 -11.19
N ALA A 94 3.14 -16.89 -11.52
CA ALA A 94 4.28 -17.16 -10.64
C ALA A 94 5.18 -15.94 -10.47
N THR A 95 5.44 -15.23 -11.57
CA THR A 95 6.18 -13.97 -11.63
C THR A 95 5.57 -13.10 -12.73
N TYR A 96 5.61 -11.77 -12.55
CA TYR A 96 4.88 -10.84 -13.43
C TYR A 96 5.51 -10.64 -14.81
N ASP A 97 6.74 -11.11 -15.05
CA ASP A 97 7.32 -11.17 -16.40
C ASP A 97 6.53 -12.09 -17.35
N LEU A 98 5.77 -13.05 -16.81
CA LEU A 98 4.86 -13.91 -17.60
C LEU A 98 3.61 -13.17 -18.10
N LYS A 99 3.28 -12.03 -17.50
CA LYS A 99 2.15 -11.17 -17.90
C LYS A 99 2.49 -9.69 -17.62
N PRO A 100 3.38 -9.05 -18.41
CA PRO A 100 3.87 -7.70 -18.14
C PRO A 100 2.79 -6.61 -18.10
N GLU A 101 1.68 -6.82 -18.80
CA GLU A 101 0.50 -5.95 -18.79
C GLU A 101 -0.35 -6.09 -17.50
N MET A 102 -0.05 -7.08 -16.66
CA MET A 102 -0.71 -7.33 -15.38
C MET A 102 -2.24 -7.26 -15.46
N SER A 103 -2.89 -6.41 -14.66
CA SER A 103 -4.33 -6.12 -14.72
C SER A 103 -4.59 -4.69 -15.20
N LEU A 104 -3.63 -4.11 -15.93
CA LEU A 104 -3.72 -2.74 -16.42
C LEU A 104 -4.91 -2.53 -17.37
N PRO A 105 -5.25 -3.43 -18.32
CA PRO A 105 -6.43 -3.25 -19.16
C PRO A 105 -7.73 -3.08 -18.35
N GLU A 106 -7.94 -3.94 -17.35
CA GLU A 106 -9.12 -3.89 -16.47
C GLU A 106 -9.11 -2.64 -15.58
N LEU A 107 -7.94 -2.24 -15.10
CA LEU A 107 -7.75 -1.03 -14.31
C LEU A 107 -8.06 0.23 -15.13
N THR A 108 -7.57 0.30 -16.37
CA THR A 108 -7.80 1.41 -17.30
C THR A 108 -9.26 1.51 -17.69
N GLU A 109 -9.89 0.40 -18.09
CA GLU A 109 -11.33 0.41 -18.40
C GLU A 109 -12.14 0.93 -17.21
N ARG A 110 -11.82 0.45 -16.00
CA ARG A 110 -12.53 0.83 -14.79
C ARG A 110 -12.35 2.31 -14.45
N VAL A 111 -11.14 2.85 -14.53
CA VAL A 111 -10.89 4.26 -14.20
C VAL A 111 -11.54 5.19 -15.22
N VAL A 112 -11.50 4.85 -16.52
CA VAL A 112 -12.16 5.64 -17.57
C VAL A 112 -13.66 5.71 -17.33
N GLN A 113 -14.31 4.59 -17.00
CA GLN A 113 -15.73 4.59 -16.63
C GLN A 113 -16.05 5.51 -15.45
N GLU A 114 -15.18 5.56 -14.43
CA GLU A 114 -15.39 6.44 -13.28
C GLU A 114 -15.14 7.92 -13.60
N ILE A 115 -14.18 8.21 -14.49
CA ILE A 115 -13.94 9.56 -15.03
C ILE A 115 -15.15 10.05 -15.82
N GLU A 116 -15.70 9.22 -16.70
CA GLU A 116 -16.86 9.56 -17.54
C GLU A 116 -18.12 9.85 -16.71
N LYS A 117 -18.30 9.17 -15.57
CA LYS A 117 -19.40 9.44 -14.63
C LYS A 117 -19.30 10.82 -13.96
N ARG A 118 -18.10 11.42 -13.91
CA ARG A 118 -17.84 12.72 -13.26
C ARG A 118 -18.31 12.79 -11.80
N SER A 119 -18.16 11.69 -11.06
CA SER A 119 -18.62 11.55 -9.68
C SER A 119 -17.61 11.99 -8.61
N TYR A 120 -16.33 12.12 -8.98
CA TYR A 120 -15.22 12.40 -8.06
C TYR A 120 -14.49 13.67 -8.45
N ASP A 121 -14.04 14.42 -7.45
CA ASP A 121 -13.21 15.62 -7.60
C ASP A 121 -11.72 15.27 -7.68
N ALA A 122 -11.32 14.11 -7.13
CA ALA A 122 -9.96 13.60 -7.19
C ALA A 122 -9.93 12.08 -7.40
N ILE A 123 -9.03 11.59 -8.24
CA ILE A 123 -8.78 10.16 -8.44
C ILE A 123 -7.29 9.90 -8.18
N ILE A 124 -7.01 8.98 -7.26
CA ILE A 124 -5.68 8.53 -6.92
C ILE A 124 -5.55 7.10 -7.44
N MET A 125 -4.76 6.95 -8.50
CA MET A 125 -4.53 5.67 -9.18
C MET A 125 -3.06 5.25 -9.06
N ASN A 126 -2.81 3.95 -8.98
CA ASN A 126 -1.47 3.39 -9.11
C ASN A 126 -1.43 2.32 -10.20
N VAL A 127 -0.45 2.42 -11.10
CA VAL A 127 -0.10 1.41 -12.10
C VAL A 127 1.10 0.62 -11.60
N ALA A 128 0.88 -0.67 -11.33
CA ALA A 128 1.88 -1.51 -10.66
C ALA A 128 2.98 -2.02 -11.60
N ASN A 129 2.70 -2.05 -12.90
CA ASN A 129 3.48 -2.80 -13.90
C ASN A 129 4.98 -2.50 -13.90
N PRO A 130 5.44 -1.23 -13.97
CA PRO A 130 6.87 -0.96 -14.07
C PRO A 130 7.67 -1.45 -12.86
N ASP A 131 7.06 -1.38 -11.67
CA ASP A 131 7.69 -1.80 -10.41
C ASP A 131 7.66 -3.33 -10.26
N MET A 132 6.47 -3.92 -10.34
CA MET A 132 6.27 -5.35 -10.10
C MET A 132 6.97 -6.22 -11.14
N VAL A 133 6.99 -5.79 -12.41
CA VAL A 133 7.72 -6.50 -13.48
C VAL A 133 9.21 -6.16 -13.42
N GLY A 134 9.58 -4.93 -13.08
CA GLY A 134 10.98 -4.53 -12.91
C GLY A 134 11.71 -5.36 -11.85
N HIS A 135 11.02 -5.73 -10.77
CA HIS A 135 11.55 -6.59 -9.71
C HIS A 135 11.91 -8.02 -10.15
N THR A 136 11.46 -8.47 -11.32
CA THR A 136 11.86 -9.77 -11.89
C THR A 136 13.29 -9.76 -12.45
N GLY A 137 13.82 -8.58 -12.77
CA GLY A 137 15.13 -8.43 -13.42
C GLY A 137 15.15 -8.81 -14.91
N VAL A 138 14.00 -9.11 -15.51
CA VAL A 138 13.87 -9.46 -16.95
C VAL A 138 13.65 -8.19 -17.76
N MET A 139 14.71 -7.68 -18.41
CA MET A 139 14.68 -6.40 -19.14
C MET A 139 13.59 -6.34 -20.21
N GLU A 140 13.43 -7.37 -21.02
CA GLU A 140 12.43 -7.38 -22.11
C GLU A 140 11.01 -7.26 -21.56
N ALA A 141 10.70 -7.95 -20.45
CA ALA A 141 9.42 -7.86 -19.77
C ALA A 141 9.21 -6.48 -19.15
N ALA A 142 10.24 -5.88 -18.53
CA ALA A 142 10.15 -4.53 -17.97
C ALA A 142 9.86 -3.47 -19.05
N VAL A 143 10.49 -3.59 -20.23
CA VAL A 143 10.18 -2.73 -21.39
C VAL A 143 8.73 -2.89 -21.84
N ALA A 144 8.24 -4.13 -21.94
CA ALA A 144 6.84 -4.40 -22.28
C ALA A 144 5.85 -3.82 -21.24
N ALA A 145 6.16 -3.92 -19.95
CA ALA A 145 5.37 -3.36 -18.86
C ALA A 145 5.27 -1.83 -18.92
N VAL A 146 6.38 -1.16 -19.25
CA VAL A 146 6.41 0.30 -19.43
C VAL A 146 5.63 0.69 -20.69
N HIS A 147 5.75 -0.03 -21.81
CA HIS A 147 4.93 0.23 -23.00
C HIS A 147 3.44 0.07 -22.75
N ALA A 148 3.03 -0.97 -22.02
CA ALA A 148 1.64 -1.15 -21.63
C ALA A 148 1.15 0.02 -20.74
N THR A 149 2.00 0.50 -19.83
CA THR A 149 1.73 1.68 -18.99
C THR A 149 1.56 2.94 -19.83
N ASP A 150 2.47 3.19 -20.77
CA ASP A 150 2.42 4.33 -21.70
C ASP A 150 1.13 4.34 -22.52
N SER A 151 0.76 3.20 -23.11
CA SER A 151 -0.49 3.06 -23.88
C SER A 151 -1.75 3.24 -23.05
N ALA A 152 -1.69 3.06 -21.72
CA ALA A 152 -2.83 3.26 -20.83
C ALA A 152 -2.97 4.71 -20.33
N ILE A 153 -1.93 5.54 -20.50
CA ILE A 153 -1.92 6.95 -20.10
C ILE A 153 -2.52 7.84 -21.20
N ASP A 154 -2.40 7.42 -22.47
CA ASP A 154 -2.97 8.09 -23.65
C ASP A 154 -4.51 8.08 -23.66
#